data_AF-A0A0D6QPL0-F1
#
_entry.id   AF-A0A0D6QPL0-F1
#
_cell.length_a   1.000
_cell.length_b   1.000
_cell.length_c   1.000
_cell.angle_alpha   90.00
_cell.angle_beta   90.00
_cell.angle_gamma   90.00
#
_symmetry.space_group_name_H-M   'P 1'
#
loop_
_entity.id
_entity.type
_entity.pdbx_description
1 polymer ?
#
loop_
_entity_poly.entity_id
_entity_poly.type
_entity_poly.pdbx_seq_one_letter_code
_entity_poly.pdbx_strand_id
1 'polypeptide(L)'
;MTIRHLLVAAVLVPAALVVSAQQDPFAPPSQKARERKRKPAVPPPSAAELGVPVYPGARFDGDISGGMSGPDQKIWVFFTDDAPAKVVAFYEQKTGKKATEWGREKYMIPLEGDPPMPEHGLTIETLAGNPLLGDKGKTVVSVMRLTKT
;
A
#
# COMPACT_ATOMS: atom_id res chain seq x y z
N MET A 1 -83.42 -3.19 -27.48
CA MET A 1 -83.42 -2.45 -28.75
C MET A 1 -82.28 -1.43 -28.71
N THR A 2 -81.31 -1.56 -29.64
CA THR A 2 -80.53 -0.50 -30.31
C THR A 2 -79.51 0.30 -29.45
N ILE A 3 -78.17 0.05 -29.51
CA ILE A 3 -77.15 0.62 -30.46
C ILE A 3 -76.99 2.15 -30.21
N ARG A 4 -75.85 2.81 -29.97
CA ARG A 4 -74.41 2.60 -30.27
C ARG A 4 -73.56 3.74 -29.64
N HIS A 5 -72.28 3.41 -29.36
CA HIS A 5 -71.06 4.26 -29.48
C HIS A 5 -70.88 5.37 -28.42
N LEU A 6 -69.75 5.55 -27.74
CA LEU A 6 -68.35 5.80 -28.17
C LEU A 6 -67.55 5.81 -26.83
N LEU A 7 -66.28 5.45 -26.63
CA LEU A 7 -65.06 6.02 -27.21
C LEU A 7 -63.85 5.50 -26.35
N VAL A 8 -62.72 5.24 -27.02
CA VAL A 8 -61.31 5.28 -26.55
C VAL A 8 -60.86 4.31 -25.45
N ALA A 9 -60.19 3.24 -25.89
CA ALA A 9 -59.18 2.55 -25.09
C ALA A 9 -57.91 3.42 -25.06
N ALA A 10 -57.66 4.08 -23.93
CA ALA A 10 -56.39 4.73 -23.68
C ALA A 10 -55.33 3.66 -23.38
N VAL A 11 -54.30 3.60 -24.22
CA VAL A 11 -53.10 2.80 -24.02
C VAL A 11 -52.37 3.31 -22.79
N LEU A 12 -52.43 2.55 -21.70
CA LEU A 12 -51.64 2.83 -20.50
C LEU A 12 -50.23 2.26 -20.70
N VAL A 13 -49.27 3.12 -21.04
CA VAL A 13 -47.83 2.80 -21.03
C VAL A 13 -47.38 2.74 -19.57
N PRO A 14 -46.80 1.63 -19.06
CA PRO A 14 -46.25 1.63 -17.72
C PRO A 14 -44.99 2.49 -17.69
N ALA A 15 -45.00 3.51 -16.83
CA ALA A 15 -43.85 4.35 -16.52
C ALA A 15 -42.76 3.48 -15.88
N ALA A 16 -41.77 3.07 -16.68
CA ALA A 16 -40.52 2.57 -16.16
C ALA A 16 -39.80 3.74 -15.49
N LEU A 17 -39.83 3.76 -14.15
CA LEU A 17 -39.09 4.67 -13.30
C LEU A 17 -37.59 4.45 -13.56
N VAL A 18 -36.99 5.29 -14.41
CA VAL A 18 -35.53 5.38 -14.52
C VAL A 18 -35.03 6.00 -13.23
N VAL A 19 -34.63 5.16 -12.28
CA VAL A 19 -33.84 5.60 -11.12
C VAL A 19 -32.44 5.89 -11.64
N SER A 20 -32.23 7.13 -12.07
CA SER A 20 -30.88 7.67 -12.20
C SER A 20 -30.31 7.81 -10.80
N ALA A 21 -29.48 6.84 -10.40
CA ALA A 21 -28.63 6.95 -9.22
C ALA A 21 -27.68 8.13 -9.43
N GLN A 22 -28.08 9.30 -8.93
CA GLN A 22 -27.25 10.48 -8.89
C GLN A 22 -26.10 10.16 -7.92
N GLN A 23 -24.92 9.88 -8.48
CA GLN A 23 -23.73 9.61 -7.70
C GLN A 23 -23.36 10.89 -6.97
N ASP A 24 -23.59 10.89 -5.65
CA ASP A 24 -23.23 12.00 -4.78
C ASP A 24 -21.70 12.12 -4.76
N PRO A 25 -21.10 13.17 -5.36
CA PRO A 25 -19.66 13.26 -5.55
C PRO A 25 -18.87 13.40 -4.24
N PHE A 26 -19.59 13.61 -3.13
CA PHE A 26 -19.03 13.70 -1.79
C PHE A 26 -19.30 12.46 -0.92
N ALA A 27 -20.02 11.45 -1.43
CA ALA A 27 -20.18 10.21 -0.69
C ALA A 27 -18.83 9.48 -0.57
N PRO A 28 -18.40 9.07 0.64
CA PRO A 28 -17.18 8.31 0.79
C PRO A 28 -17.27 7.02 -0.04
N PRO A 29 -16.21 6.63 -0.77
CA PRO A 29 -16.25 5.45 -1.62
C PRO A 29 -16.60 4.23 -0.79
N SER A 30 -17.55 3.43 -1.30
CA SER A 30 -18.00 2.19 -0.68
C SER A 30 -16.82 1.26 -0.40
N GLN A 31 -16.92 0.40 0.63
CA GLN A 31 -15.86 -0.56 0.96
C GLN A 31 -15.44 -1.40 -0.27
N LYS A 32 -16.40 -1.85 -1.08
CA LYS A 32 -16.14 -2.53 -2.36
C LYS A 32 -15.35 -1.68 -3.36
N ALA A 33 -15.56 -0.36 -3.42
CA ALA A 33 -14.79 0.53 -4.28
C ALA A 33 -13.37 0.78 -3.72
N ARG A 34 -13.20 0.76 -2.39
CA ARG A 34 -11.88 0.83 -1.74
C ARG A 34 -11.07 -0.45 -1.98
N GLU A 35 -11.71 -1.61 -1.93
CA GLU A 35 -11.09 -2.90 -2.23
C GLU A 35 -10.61 -2.98 -3.69
N ARG A 36 -11.39 -2.47 -4.64
CA ARG A 36 -11.03 -2.45 -6.08
C ARG A 36 -9.81 -1.58 -6.43
N LYS A 37 -9.38 -0.68 -5.53
CA LYS A 37 -8.23 0.21 -5.76
C LYS A 37 -6.93 -0.23 -5.07
N ARG A 38 -6.95 -1.28 -4.24
CA ARG A 38 -5.73 -1.78 -3.59
C ARG A 38 -4.95 -2.62 -4.60
N LYS A 39 -3.66 -2.32 -4.76
CA LYS A 39 -2.75 -3.20 -5.51
C LYS A 39 -2.74 -4.57 -4.81
N PRO A 40 -2.70 -5.68 -5.58
CA PRO A 40 -2.66 -7.01 -4.99
C PRO A 40 -1.40 -7.19 -4.14
N ALA A 41 -1.51 -8.04 -3.12
CA ALA A 41 -0.37 -8.45 -2.32
C ALA A 41 0.73 -9.05 -3.21
N VAL A 42 1.98 -8.69 -2.93
CA VAL A 42 3.14 -9.28 -3.61
C VAL A 42 3.75 -10.39 -2.74
N PRO A 43 4.36 -11.42 -3.35
CA PRO A 43 5.02 -12.47 -2.59
C PRO A 43 6.26 -11.93 -1.85
N PRO A 44 6.73 -12.63 -0.78
CA PRO A 44 7.96 -12.28 -0.12
C PRO A 44 9.14 -12.36 -1.10
N PRO A 45 10.06 -11.39 -1.07
CA PRO A 45 11.23 -11.40 -1.94
C PRO A 45 12.23 -12.47 -1.50
N SER A 46 13.04 -12.93 -2.46
CA SER A 46 14.24 -13.69 -2.16
C SER A 46 15.33 -12.79 -1.53
N ALA A 47 16.28 -13.39 -0.83
CA ALA A 47 17.43 -12.67 -0.27
C ALA A 47 18.26 -11.96 -1.37
N ALA A 48 18.33 -12.55 -2.57
CA ALA A 48 19.01 -11.95 -3.72
C ALA A 48 18.30 -10.69 -4.22
N GLU A 49 16.97 -10.69 -4.27
CA GLU A 49 16.18 -9.51 -4.65
C GLU A 49 16.30 -8.38 -3.63
N LEU A 50 16.33 -8.70 -2.34
CA LEU A 50 16.56 -7.72 -1.29
C LEU A 50 17.98 -7.16 -1.26
N GLY A 51 18.98 -7.94 -1.69
CA GLY A 51 20.41 -7.59 -1.56
C GLY A 51 20.90 -7.41 -0.11
N VAL A 52 20.06 -7.70 0.88
CA VAL A 52 20.37 -7.73 2.32
C VAL A 52 19.62 -8.88 2.99
N PRO A 53 20.14 -9.43 4.09
CA PRO A 53 19.42 -10.44 4.85
C PRO A 53 18.14 -9.86 5.47
N VAL A 54 17.08 -10.67 5.53
CA VAL A 54 15.88 -10.35 6.31
C VAL A 54 16.24 -10.32 7.79
N TYR A 55 15.74 -9.32 8.52
CA TYR A 55 15.96 -9.21 9.95
C TYR A 55 15.35 -10.43 10.68
N PRO A 56 16.05 -11.07 11.63
CA PRO A 56 15.54 -12.24 12.35
C PRO A 56 14.22 -11.95 13.06
N GLY A 57 13.20 -12.78 12.81
CA GLY A 57 11.87 -12.62 13.39
C GLY A 57 11.01 -11.54 12.73
N ALA A 58 11.48 -10.88 11.67
CA ALA A 58 10.68 -9.91 10.94
C ALA A 58 9.56 -10.60 10.13
N ARG A 59 8.39 -9.98 10.11
CA ARG A 59 7.18 -10.43 9.42
C ARG A 59 6.99 -9.63 8.14
N PHE A 60 6.96 -10.30 6.99
CA PHE A 60 6.71 -9.66 5.70
C PHE A 60 5.23 -9.28 5.52
N ASP A 61 4.96 -8.12 4.94
CA ASP A 61 3.61 -7.66 4.61
C ASP A 61 3.47 -7.39 3.10
N GLY A 62 2.88 -8.36 2.40
CA GLY A 62 2.71 -8.32 0.94
C GLY A 62 1.73 -7.26 0.47
N ASP A 63 0.71 -6.93 1.26
CA ASP A 63 -0.31 -5.93 0.92
C ASP A 63 0.30 -4.52 0.92
N ILE A 64 1.04 -4.17 1.96
CA ILE A 64 1.71 -2.87 2.05
C ILE A 64 2.83 -2.78 1.01
N SER A 65 3.61 -3.85 0.84
CA SER A 65 4.67 -3.92 -0.17
C SER A 65 4.11 -3.70 -1.59
N GLY A 66 3.00 -4.37 -1.93
CA GLY A 66 2.33 -4.20 -3.21
C GLY A 66 1.73 -2.81 -3.38
N GLY A 67 1.14 -2.26 -2.31
CA GLY A 67 0.58 -0.91 -2.28
C GLY A 67 1.61 0.21 -2.47
N MET A 68 2.83 0.03 -1.94
CA MET A 68 3.92 1.02 -2.04
C MET A 68 4.76 0.88 -3.31
N SER A 69 4.79 -0.31 -3.91
CA SER A 69 5.52 -0.54 -5.17
C SER A 69 4.88 0.19 -6.35
N GLY A 70 5.68 0.59 -7.33
CA GLY A 70 5.30 1.33 -8.54
C GLY A 70 5.86 0.70 -9.81
N PRO A 71 5.64 1.33 -10.98
CA PRO A 71 6.25 0.89 -12.24
C PRO A 71 7.79 1.02 -12.21
N ASP A 72 8.31 2.03 -11.52
CA ASP A 72 9.75 2.37 -11.53
C ASP A 72 10.48 2.01 -10.23
N GLN A 73 9.77 1.42 -9.27
CA GLN A 73 10.33 1.03 -7.97
C GLN A 73 9.60 -0.18 -7.38
N LYS A 74 10.36 -1.06 -6.73
CA LYS A 74 9.82 -2.11 -5.86
C LYS A 74 10.15 -1.79 -4.41
N ILE A 75 9.15 -1.96 -3.54
CA ILE A 75 9.29 -1.74 -2.10
C ILE A 75 8.79 -2.99 -1.38
N TRP A 76 9.63 -3.53 -0.50
CA TRP A 76 9.30 -4.65 0.37
C TRP A 76 9.31 -4.20 1.82
N VAL A 77 8.23 -4.52 2.54
CA VAL A 77 7.98 -4.04 3.90
C VAL A 77 7.94 -5.22 4.86
N PHE A 78 8.68 -5.06 5.95
CA PHE A 78 8.78 -6.02 7.04
C PHE A 78 8.54 -5.33 8.38
N PHE A 79 7.98 -6.06 9.33
CA PHE A 79 7.73 -5.56 10.67
C PHE A 79 8.41 -6.40 11.73
N THR A 80 8.88 -5.75 12.80
CA THR A 80 9.47 -6.43 13.95
C THR A 80 9.04 -5.76 15.26
N ASP A 81 9.02 -6.55 16.33
CA ASP A 81 8.71 -6.11 17.70
C ASP A 81 9.95 -5.57 18.44
N ASP A 82 11.11 -5.63 17.80
CA ASP A 82 12.36 -5.03 18.25
C ASP A 82 12.40 -3.51 18.01
N ALA A 83 13.21 -2.78 18.80
CA ALA A 83 13.36 -1.33 18.69
C ALA A 83 14.23 -0.91 17.49
N PRO A 84 14.02 0.30 16.91
CA PRO A 84 14.75 0.74 15.71
C PRO A 84 16.26 0.68 15.87
N ALA A 85 16.81 1.11 17.01
CA ALA A 85 18.24 1.11 17.28
C ALA A 85 18.88 -0.30 17.18
N LYS A 86 18.17 -1.35 17.64
CA LYS A 86 18.64 -2.74 17.53
C LYS A 86 18.67 -3.21 16.07
N VAL A 87 17.65 -2.83 15.31
CA VAL A 87 17.53 -3.16 13.88
C VAL A 87 18.60 -2.43 13.07
N VAL A 88 18.87 -1.15 13.37
CA VAL A 88 19.96 -0.37 12.78
C VAL A 88 21.30 -1.06 13.00
N ALA A 89 21.64 -1.40 14.25
CA ALA A 89 22.91 -2.05 14.59
C ALA A 89 23.11 -3.37 13.81
N PHE A 90 22.06 -4.17 13.66
CA PHE A 90 22.09 -5.38 12.84
C PHE A 90 22.45 -5.06 11.38
N TYR A 91 21.75 -4.11 10.76
CA TYR A 91 21.96 -3.82 9.34
C TYR A 91 23.29 -3.11 9.07
N GLU A 92 23.78 -2.26 9.96
CA GLU A 92 25.13 -1.70 9.85
C GLU A 92 26.18 -2.81 9.89
N GLN A 93 26.04 -3.78 10.80
CA GLN A 93 26.95 -4.93 10.89
C GLN A 93 26.90 -5.79 9.62
N LYS A 94 25.71 -6.02 9.06
CA LYS A 94 25.53 -6.88 7.88
C LYS A 94 25.96 -6.24 6.57
N THR A 95 25.82 -4.92 6.45
CA THR A 95 26.12 -4.19 5.22
C THR A 95 27.52 -3.56 5.23
N GLY A 96 28.12 -3.37 6.40
CA GLY A 96 29.35 -2.60 6.56
C GLY A 96 29.16 -1.10 6.31
N LYS A 97 27.91 -0.63 6.19
CA LYS A 97 27.55 0.77 5.90
C LYS A 97 26.89 1.40 7.12
N LYS A 98 27.04 2.72 7.24
CA LYS A 98 26.43 3.49 8.33
C LYS A 98 25.05 3.99 7.96
N ALA A 99 24.16 3.98 8.95
CA ALA A 99 22.85 4.57 8.83
C ALA A 99 22.93 6.08 9.01
N THR A 100 22.22 6.81 8.16
CA THR A 100 21.97 8.24 8.32
C THR A 100 20.61 8.41 8.99
N GLU A 101 20.58 9.08 10.14
CA GLU A 101 19.32 9.42 10.81
C GLU A 101 18.70 10.67 10.18
N TRP A 102 17.43 10.59 9.81
CA TRP A 102 16.63 11.69 9.24
C TRP A 102 15.67 12.32 10.27
N GLY A 103 15.77 11.90 11.53
CA GLY A 103 14.99 12.36 12.67
C GLY A 103 13.83 11.43 13.04
N ARG A 104 13.36 11.55 14.30
CA ARG A 104 12.25 10.74 14.85
C ARG A 104 12.45 9.23 14.67
N GLU A 105 13.67 8.73 14.92
CA GLU A 105 14.01 7.32 14.77
C GLU A 105 13.75 6.76 13.35
N LYS A 106 13.92 7.62 12.33
CA LYS A 106 13.95 7.24 10.92
C LYS A 106 15.38 7.21 10.44
N TYR A 107 15.80 6.07 9.92
CA TYR A 107 17.17 5.81 9.46
C TYR A 107 17.16 5.35 8.01
N MET A 108 18.20 5.71 7.26
CA MET A 108 18.46 5.22 5.91
C MET A 108 19.87 4.63 5.81
N ILE A 109 19.99 3.45 5.19
CA ILE A 109 21.26 2.86 4.76
C ILE A 109 21.22 2.74 3.23
N PRO A 110 22.06 3.49 2.48
CA PRO A 110 22.14 3.36 1.02
C PRO A 110 22.90 2.07 0.67
N LEU A 111 22.24 1.13 0.01
CA LEU A 111 22.85 -0.14 -0.42
C LEU A 111 23.61 0.05 -1.75
N GLU A 112 23.00 0.76 -2.69
CA GLU A 112 23.56 1.15 -4.01
C GLU A 112 23.08 2.56 -4.40
N GLY A 113 23.95 3.34 -5.03
CA GLY A 113 23.70 4.75 -5.35
C GLY A 113 23.93 5.69 -4.17
N ASP A 114 23.69 6.97 -4.40
CA ASP A 114 23.98 8.06 -3.47
C ASP A 114 22.70 8.64 -2.82
N PRO A 115 22.80 9.18 -1.59
CA PRO A 115 21.69 9.92 -0.97
C PRO A 115 21.35 11.20 -1.76
N PRO A 116 20.13 11.77 -1.60
CA PRO A 116 19.08 11.39 -0.64
C PRO A 116 18.16 10.27 -1.13
N MET A 117 18.24 9.85 -2.39
CA MET A 117 17.40 8.79 -2.95
C MET A 117 18.28 7.75 -3.67
N PRO A 118 18.81 6.75 -2.94
CA PRO A 118 19.65 5.72 -3.55
C PRO A 118 18.86 4.83 -4.52
N GLU A 119 19.55 4.24 -5.50
CA GLU A 119 18.95 3.26 -6.42
C GLU A 119 18.46 2.02 -5.67
N HIS A 120 19.14 1.68 -4.57
CA HIS A 120 18.79 0.61 -3.68
C HIS A 120 19.04 1.04 -2.23
N GLY A 121 18.00 1.04 -1.41
CA GLY A 121 18.06 1.58 -0.06
C GLY A 121 17.28 0.74 0.94
N LEU A 122 17.74 0.79 2.19
CA LEU A 122 17.07 0.24 3.35
C LEU A 122 16.65 1.39 4.27
N THR A 123 15.37 1.46 4.63
CA THR A 123 14.89 2.36 5.68
C THR A 123 14.43 1.58 6.90
N ILE A 124 14.67 2.16 8.07
CA ILE A 124 14.29 1.60 9.37
C ILE A 124 13.58 2.72 10.12
N GLU A 125 12.33 2.51 10.49
CA GLU A 125 11.50 3.57 11.07
C GLU A 125 10.71 3.03 12.26
N THR A 126 10.58 3.86 13.30
CA THR A 126 9.67 3.57 14.41
C THR A 126 8.22 3.57 13.92
N LEU A 127 7.43 2.61 14.40
CA LEU A 127 5.98 2.61 14.20
C LEU A 127 5.23 3.45 15.22
N ALA A 128 5.91 3.89 16.28
CA ALA A 128 5.30 4.73 17.31
C ALA A 128 4.72 6.01 16.69
N GLY A 129 3.40 6.17 16.77
CA GLY A 129 2.70 7.33 16.23
C GLY A 129 2.55 7.33 14.70
N ASN A 130 2.74 6.20 14.01
CA ASN A 130 2.48 6.09 12.57
C ASN A 130 1.05 5.55 12.31
N PRO A 131 0.06 6.42 11.99
CA PRO A 131 -1.31 5.98 11.76
C PRO A 131 -1.50 5.17 10.47
N LEU A 132 -0.53 5.20 9.55
CA LEU A 132 -0.64 4.57 8.23
C LEU A 132 -0.30 3.08 8.22
N LEU A 133 0.50 2.62 9.18
CA LEU A 133 1.02 1.24 9.21
C LEU A 133 0.40 0.38 10.33
N GLY A 134 -0.38 0.98 11.22
CA GLY A 134 -1.13 0.28 12.27
C GLY A 134 -0.24 -0.36 13.35
N ASP A 135 -0.84 -1.19 14.20
CA ASP A 135 -0.15 -1.91 15.27
C ASP A 135 0.46 -3.23 14.75
N LYS A 136 1.53 -3.11 13.95
CA LYS A 136 2.22 -4.25 13.32
C LYS A 136 3.56 -4.59 13.97
N GLY A 137 3.93 -3.86 15.02
CA GLY A 137 5.17 -4.01 15.76
C GLY A 137 5.73 -2.66 16.20
N LYS A 138 7.00 -2.64 16.61
CA LYS A 138 7.69 -1.42 17.02
C LYS A 138 8.47 -0.76 15.89
N THR A 139 8.93 -1.55 14.92
CA THR A 139 9.76 -1.07 13.83
C THR A 139 9.27 -1.61 12.50
N VAL A 140 9.25 -0.73 11.50
CA VAL A 140 9.10 -1.09 10.09
C VAL A 140 10.47 -1.02 9.42
N VAL A 141 10.75 -2.03 8.61
CA VAL A 141 11.91 -2.12 7.75
C VAL A 141 11.42 -2.13 6.32
N SER A 142 11.85 -1.15 5.52
CA SER A 142 11.51 -1.11 4.10
C SER A 142 12.77 -1.24 3.27
N VAL A 143 12.74 -2.12 2.27
CA VAL A 143 13.80 -2.22 1.26
C VAL A 143 13.21 -1.70 -0.05
N MET A 144 13.84 -0.69 -0.63
CA MET A 144 13.43 -0.07 -1.88
C MET A 144 14.50 -0.30 -2.93
N ARG A 145 14.08 -0.72 -4.13
CA ARG A 145 14.94 -0.80 -5.31
C ARG A 145 14.27 -0.13 -6.51
N LEU A 146 14.99 0.74 -7.19
CA LEU A 146 14.57 1.28 -8.48
C LEU A 146 14.65 0.19 -9.55
N THR A 147 13.61 0.08 -10.37
CA THR A 147 13.62 -0.81 -11.53
C THR A 147 14.17 -0.02 -12.71
N LYS A 148 15.43 -0.28 -13.08
CA LYS A 148 16.03 0.31 -14.29
C LYS A 148 15.16 -0.11 -15.48
N THR A 149 14.65 0.89 -16.19
CA THR A 149 13.83 0.74 -17.41
C THR A 149 14.73 0.43 -18.61
#